data_AF-A0A0Q7RZ08-F1
#
_entry.id   AF-A0A0Q7RZ08-F1
#
_cell.length_a   1.000
_cell.length_b   1.000
_cell.length_c   1.000
_cell.angle_alpha   90.00
_cell.angle_beta   90.00
_cell.angle_gamma   90.00
#
_symmetry.space_group_name_H-M   'P 1'
#
loop_
_entity.id
_entity.type
_entity.pdbx_description
1 polymer ?
#
loop_
_entity_poly.entity_id
_entity_poly.type
_entity_poly.pdbx_seq_one_letter_code
_entity_poly.pdbx_strand_id
1 'polypeptide(L)'
;MNKALLAGLLLAGLTGGFADAAEPSACTRLADEASRAPPATWAQADPLSAWIKPSQPAKPSPTVAALANDARWRSLLGASESQPMGVQQLGGAPVYLIDEFAGTAHCQSLVLVEAQPGRPPRQLKPPFDLERLNLCTTQSAAFARVLGQPAFVVGGAPSVTSPDLHYRIATWTGQGWGQRCSVKLRRHTAMTVAQRFCPPGSEVCDAGEPVARRLAQAYEAARLAGRPLDAQGFDGGARPDAAVAAALKPLLAEPGAIGDMNPPFPLFGADEKGLDPMLTGFSNADLRVLPVRVGARWWLAVVGRAGVGWREGDALLVALFAPPGRAADGVASYQFRIGPTGMRDAVSADEPH
;
A
#
# COMPACT_ATOMS: atom_id res chain seq x y z
N MET A 1 -63.23 -16.28 -65.97
CA MET A 1 -63.47 -16.23 -64.50
C MET A 1 -62.57 -17.25 -63.83
N ASN A 2 -62.05 -16.89 -62.65
CA ASN A 2 -61.23 -17.66 -61.69
C ASN A 2 -59.74 -17.80 -62.03
N LYS A 3 -58.88 -16.90 -61.52
CA LYS A 3 -58.34 -16.70 -60.15
C LYS A 3 -57.20 -17.68 -59.80
N ALA A 4 -56.00 -17.09 -59.79
CA ALA A 4 -54.75 -17.61 -59.28
C ALA A 4 -54.76 -17.79 -57.76
N LEU A 5 -53.94 -18.74 -57.28
CA LEU A 5 -53.41 -18.77 -55.91
C LEU A 5 -52.12 -19.61 -55.92
N LEU A 6 -50.98 -18.93 -56.06
CA LEU A 6 -49.65 -19.47 -55.84
C LEU A 6 -49.25 -19.07 -54.41
N ALA A 7 -49.25 -20.05 -53.51
CA ALA A 7 -48.76 -19.87 -52.14
C ALA A 7 -47.24 -20.06 -52.11
N GLY A 8 -46.50 -18.96 -52.02
CA GLY A 8 -45.06 -18.98 -51.75
C GLY A 8 -44.81 -19.09 -50.25
N LEU A 9 -44.21 -20.19 -49.81
CA LEU A 9 -43.62 -20.32 -48.47
C LEU A 9 -42.29 -19.55 -48.44
N LEU A 10 -42.27 -18.43 -47.72
CA LEU A 10 -41.04 -17.75 -47.31
C LEU A 10 -40.54 -18.41 -46.01
N LEU A 11 -39.49 -19.25 -46.12
CA LEU A 11 -38.67 -19.59 -44.95
C LEU A 11 -37.77 -18.40 -44.62
N ALA A 12 -38.19 -17.60 -43.64
CA ALA A 12 -37.31 -16.61 -43.01
C ALA A 12 -36.30 -17.36 -42.12
N GLY A 13 -35.07 -17.47 -42.62
CA GLY A 13 -33.94 -17.96 -41.83
C GLY A 13 -33.61 -16.97 -40.71
N LEU A 14 -33.94 -17.34 -39.48
CA LEU A 14 -33.45 -16.69 -38.27
C LEU A 14 -31.95 -17.03 -38.13
N THR A 15 -31.09 -16.25 -38.78
CA THR A 15 -29.66 -16.22 -38.42
C THR A 15 -29.55 -15.50 -37.08
N GLY A 16 -29.69 -16.26 -36.00
CA GLY A 16 -29.31 -15.80 -34.66
C GLY A 16 -27.82 -15.48 -34.70
N GLY A 17 -27.49 -14.19 -34.78
CA GLY A 17 -26.14 -13.71 -34.55
C GLY A 17 -25.78 -14.04 -33.11
N PHE A 18 -24.99 -15.10 -32.92
CA PHE A 18 -24.23 -15.28 -31.70
C PHE A 18 -23.28 -14.08 -31.64
N ALA A 19 -23.63 -13.09 -30.83
CA ALA A 19 -22.66 -12.10 -30.41
C ALA A 19 -21.58 -12.90 -29.68
N ASP A 20 -20.42 -13.08 -30.31
CA ASP A 20 -19.23 -13.60 -29.64
C ASP A 20 -19.01 -12.71 -28.42
N ALA A 21 -19.32 -13.25 -27.24
CA ALA A 21 -19.07 -12.55 -25.99
C ALA A 21 -17.56 -12.33 -25.93
N ALA A 22 -17.16 -11.07 -25.95
CA ALA A 22 -15.75 -10.70 -25.87
C ALA A 22 -15.10 -11.43 -24.69
N GLU A 23 -13.94 -12.07 -24.93
CA GLU A 23 -13.24 -12.80 -23.87
C GLU A 23 -12.99 -11.87 -22.67
N PRO A 24 -13.24 -12.33 -21.44
CA PRO A 24 -13.00 -11.51 -20.26
C PRO A 24 -11.54 -11.04 -20.19
N SER A 25 -11.35 -9.76 -19.89
CA SER A 25 -10.01 -9.18 -19.71
C SER A 25 -9.21 -9.91 -18.62
N ALA A 26 -7.88 -9.81 -18.69
CA ALA A 26 -7.00 -10.45 -17.70
C ALA A 26 -7.33 -10.03 -16.26
N CYS A 27 -7.72 -8.78 -16.04
CA CYS A 27 -8.11 -8.28 -14.73
C CYS A 27 -9.45 -8.83 -14.24
N THR A 28 -10.42 -9.05 -15.13
CA THR A 28 -11.69 -9.67 -14.78
C THR A 28 -11.48 -11.11 -14.32
N ARG A 29 -10.73 -11.90 -15.08
CA ARG A 29 -10.35 -13.26 -14.66
C ARG A 29 -9.55 -13.26 -13.35
N LEU A 30 -8.63 -12.31 -13.18
CA LEU A 30 -7.85 -12.18 -11.95
C LEU A 30 -8.72 -11.82 -10.74
N ALA A 31 -9.68 -10.91 -10.90
CA ALA A 31 -10.62 -10.53 -9.84
C ALA A 31 -11.53 -11.71 -9.46
N ASP A 32 -11.96 -12.51 -10.43
CA ASP A 32 -12.74 -13.73 -10.21
C ASP A 32 -11.94 -14.80 -9.44
N GLU A 33 -10.69 -15.03 -9.85
CA GLU A 33 -9.77 -15.94 -9.17
C GLU A 33 -9.47 -15.50 -7.74
N ALA A 34 -9.16 -14.21 -7.56
CA ALA A 34 -8.98 -13.59 -6.26
C ALA A 34 -10.23 -13.80 -5.39
N SER A 35 -11.42 -13.59 -5.95
CA SER A 35 -12.68 -13.73 -5.22
C SER A 35 -12.95 -15.14 -4.71
N ARG A 36 -12.39 -16.15 -5.36
CA ARG A 36 -12.50 -17.56 -4.97
C ARG A 36 -11.36 -18.04 -4.07
N ALA A 37 -10.33 -17.22 -3.85
CA ALA A 37 -9.16 -17.62 -3.10
C ALA A 37 -9.49 -17.82 -1.60
N PRO A 38 -8.88 -18.83 -0.94
CA PRO A 38 -9.08 -19.05 0.49
C PRO A 38 -8.67 -17.82 1.34
N PRO A 39 -9.33 -17.55 2.48
CA PRO A 39 -8.99 -16.42 3.36
C PRO A 39 -7.50 -16.35 3.74
N ALA A 40 -6.86 -17.51 3.94
CA ALA A 40 -5.45 -17.61 4.30
C ALA A 40 -4.49 -17.04 3.23
N THR A 41 -4.89 -17.02 1.95
CA THR A 41 -4.10 -16.40 0.86
C THR A 41 -3.90 -14.91 1.14
N TRP A 42 -4.93 -14.24 1.66
CA TRP A 42 -4.95 -12.79 1.84
C TRP A 42 -4.16 -12.30 3.06
N ALA A 43 -3.79 -13.20 3.96
CA ALA A 43 -2.90 -12.92 5.08
C ALA A 43 -1.41 -13.00 4.70
N GLN A 44 -1.08 -13.46 3.49
CA GLN A 44 0.30 -13.55 3.00
C GLN A 44 0.85 -12.18 2.59
N ALA A 45 2.18 -12.04 2.62
CA ALA A 45 2.87 -10.82 2.19
C ALA A 45 2.65 -10.52 0.68
N ASP A 46 2.63 -11.57 -0.16
CA ASP A 46 2.32 -11.48 -1.58
C ASP A 46 1.13 -12.40 -1.94
N PRO A 47 -0.11 -11.93 -1.71
CA PRO A 47 -1.31 -12.74 -1.90
C PRO A 47 -1.61 -13.05 -3.37
N LEU A 48 -0.93 -12.39 -4.32
CA LEU A 48 -1.16 -12.56 -5.75
C LEU A 48 -0.10 -13.41 -6.46
N SER A 49 0.93 -13.87 -5.75
CA SER A 49 2.05 -14.65 -6.30
C SER A 49 1.64 -15.89 -7.11
N ALA A 50 0.45 -16.45 -6.87
CA ALA A 50 -0.10 -17.55 -7.66
C ALA A 50 -0.46 -17.14 -9.09
N TRP A 51 -0.97 -15.91 -9.29
CA TRP A 51 -1.52 -15.42 -10.55
C TRP A 51 -0.68 -14.33 -11.22
N ILE A 52 -0.01 -13.48 -10.44
CA ILE A 52 0.94 -12.47 -10.92
C ILE A 52 2.34 -12.93 -10.51
N LYS A 53 3.13 -13.36 -11.49
CA LYS A 53 4.51 -13.84 -11.26
C LYS A 53 5.49 -12.82 -11.82
N PRO A 54 6.17 -12.03 -10.97
CA PRO A 54 7.17 -11.08 -11.44
C PRO A 54 8.21 -11.76 -12.33
N SER A 55 8.60 -11.08 -13.41
CA SER A 55 9.72 -11.51 -14.24
C SER A 55 11.00 -11.42 -13.42
N GLN A 56 11.86 -12.42 -13.58
CA GLN A 56 13.20 -12.38 -12.98
C GLN A 56 14.07 -11.34 -13.71
N PRO A 57 15.12 -10.82 -13.05
CA PRO A 57 16.13 -10.02 -13.72
C PRO A 57 16.62 -10.71 -15.00
N ALA A 58 16.90 -9.93 -16.04
CA ALA A 58 17.36 -10.47 -17.30
C ALA A 58 18.68 -11.23 -17.09
N LYS A 59 18.80 -12.40 -17.71
CA LYS A 59 20.05 -13.18 -17.64
C LYS A 59 21.20 -12.36 -18.24
N PRO A 60 22.40 -12.40 -17.64
CA PRO A 60 23.56 -11.69 -18.16
C PRO A 60 23.80 -12.03 -19.65
N SER A 61 23.91 -11.00 -20.47
CA SER A 61 24.18 -11.10 -21.91
C SER A 61 24.80 -9.80 -22.43
N PRO A 62 25.44 -9.79 -23.60
CA PRO A 62 25.97 -8.57 -24.19
C PRO A 62 24.90 -7.47 -24.36
N THR A 63 23.68 -7.83 -24.74
CA THR A 63 22.57 -6.89 -24.86
C THR A 63 22.18 -6.29 -23.52
N VAL A 64 22.05 -7.11 -22.47
CA VAL A 64 21.72 -6.64 -21.12
C VAL A 64 22.82 -5.73 -20.58
N ALA A 65 24.09 -6.10 -20.76
CA ALA A 65 25.22 -5.27 -20.35
C ALA A 65 25.27 -3.94 -21.12
N ALA A 66 25.00 -3.95 -22.43
CA ALA A 66 24.93 -2.72 -23.23
C ALA A 66 23.79 -1.81 -22.75
N LEU A 67 22.59 -2.35 -22.51
CA LEU A 67 21.45 -1.58 -22.02
C LEU A 67 21.70 -1.00 -20.62
N ALA A 68 22.27 -1.79 -19.71
CA ALA A 68 22.57 -1.37 -18.33
C ALA A 68 23.65 -0.28 -18.23
N ASN A 69 24.46 -0.09 -19.28
CA ASN A 69 25.55 0.89 -19.30
C ASN A 69 25.34 1.99 -20.36
N ASP A 70 24.23 1.98 -21.10
CA ASP A 70 23.94 2.99 -22.13
C ASP A 70 23.66 4.35 -21.46
N ALA A 71 24.52 5.33 -21.74
CA ALA A 71 24.45 6.68 -21.18
C ALA A 71 23.12 7.39 -21.49
N ARG A 72 22.47 7.08 -22.61
CA ARG A 72 21.17 7.65 -22.98
C ARG A 72 20.10 7.25 -21.98
N TRP A 73 20.03 5.97 -21.62
CA TRP A 73 19.03 5.47 -20.68
C TRP A 73 19.30 5.99 -19.27
N ARG A 74 20.57 6.00 -18.86
CA ARG A 74 21.00 6.60 -17.60
C ARG A 74 20.55 8.07 -17.48
N SER A 75 20.79 8.86 -18.52
CA SER A 75 20.37 10.27 -18.57
C SER A 75 18.85 10.44 -18.53
N LEU A 76 18.07 9.59 -19.22
CA LEU A 76 16.60 9.65 -19.18
C LEU A 76 16.03 9.29 -17.80
N LEU A 77 16.68 8.38 -17.08
CA LEU A 77 16.23 7.97 -15.76
C LEU A 77 16.68 8.93 -14.64
N GLY A 78 17.66 9.81 -14.91
CA GLY A 78 18.28 10.66 -13.90
C GLY A 78 19.32 9.91 -13.04
N ALA A 79 19.76 8.76 -13.52
CA ALA A 79 20.64 7.85 -12.79
C ALA A 79 22.07 8.36 -12.68
N SER A 80 22.66 8.30 -11.48
CA SER A 80 24.07 8.66 -11.26
C SER A 80 25.01 7.60 -11.84
N GLU A 81 26.21 7.94 -12.35
CA GLU A 81 27.12 7.00 -13.03
C GLU A 81 27.52 5.78 -12.17
N SER A 82 27.62 5.95 -10.86
CA SER A 82 27.99 4.88 -9.92
C SER A 82 26.84 3.94 -9.58
N GLN A 83 25.60 4.30 -9.91
CA GLN A 83 24.42 3.51 -9.58
C GLN A 83 24.17 2.44 -10.66
N PRO A 84 24.01 1.16 -10.29
CA PRO A 84 23.65 0.12 -11.24
C PRO A 84 22.19 0.29 -11.68
N MET A 85 21.94 0.24 -12.99
CA MET A 85 20.58 0.15 -13.55
C MET A 85 20.11 -1.29 -13.55
N GLY A 86 18.86 -1.53 -13.15
CA GLY A 86 18.20 -2.81 -13.29
C GLY A 86 17.78 -3.06 -14.73
N VAL A 87 17.83 -4.32 -15.17
CA VAL A 87 17.34 -4.72 -16.50
C VAL A 87 16.50 -5.98 -16.35
N GLN A 88 15.23 -5.90 -16.76
CA GLN A 88 14.33 -7.05 -16.88
C GLN A 88 14.01 -7.29 -18.35
N GLN A 89 13.76 -8.55 -18.71
CA GLN A 89 13.31 -8.91 -20.06
C GLN A 89 11.90 -9.48 -19.99
N LEU A 90 11.04 -9.04 -20.90
CA LEU A 90 9.72 -9.63 -21.07
C LEU A 90 9.86 -11.03 -21.69
N GLY A 91 9.30 -12.04 -21.02
CA GLY A 91 9.43 -13.43 -21.44
C GLY A 91 8.94 -13.66 -22.88
N GLY A 92 9.84 -14.15 -23.74
CA GLY A 92 9.53 -14.45 -25.14
C GLY A 92 9.53 -13.25 -26.10
N ALA A 93 9.95 -12.06 -25.65
CA ALA A 93 10.02 -10.87 -26.49
C ALA A 93 11.38 -10.14 -26.38
N PRO A 94 11.81 -9.41 -27.42
CA PRO A 94 13.00 -8.55 -27.39
C PRO A 94 12.71 -7.21 -26.67
N VAL A 95 11.88 -7.25 -25.63
CA VAL A 95 11.40 -6.08 -24.89
C VAL A 95 12.01 -6.11 -23.49
N TYR A 96 12.61 -5.00 -23.11
CA TYR A 96 13.37 -4.82 -21.88
C TYR A 96 12.79 -3.66 -21.09
N LEU A 97 12.84 -3.78 -19.77
CA LEU A 97 12.56 -2.72 -18.82
C LEU A 97 13.89 -2.39 -18.18
N ILE A 98 14.29 -1.13 -18.29
CA ILE A 98 15.47 -0.60 -17.62
C ILE A 98 14.96 0.33 -16.53
N ASP A 99 15.35 0.08 -15.30
CA ASP A 99 14.90 0.87 -14.15
C ASP A 99 16.05 1.27 -13.23
N GLU A 100 15.74 2.26 -12.40
CA GLU A 100 16.49 2.54 -11.19
C GLU A 100 15.54 2.85 -10.04
N PHE A 101 16.04 2.68 -8.82
CA PHE A 101 15.38 3.13 -7.60
C PHE A 101 16.24 4.22 -6.96
N ALA A 102 15.75 5.46 -6.94
CA ALA A 102 16.50 6.60 -6.44
C ALA A 102 15.88 7.23 -5.18
N GLY A 103 16.74 7.85 -4.39
CA GLY A 103 16.38 8.67 -3.23
C GLY A 103 15.92 7.90 -2.00
N THR A 104 15.63 8.65 -0.93
CA THR A 104 15.19 8.09 0.37
C THR A 104 13.76 7.57 0.36
N ALA A 105 12.99 7.82 -0.70
CA ALA A 105 11.62 7.32 -0.89
C ALA A 105 11.56 6.10 -1.83
N HIS A 106 12.72 5.60 -2.29
CA HIS A 106 12.84 4.47 -3.21
C HIS A 106 11.88 4.61 -4.41
N CYS A 107 11.92 5.75 -5.09
CA CYS A 107 11.10 5.99 -6.26
C CYS A 107 11.73 5.34 -7.50
N GLN A 108 10.92 4.58 -8.22
CA GLN A 108 11.29 3.89 -9.44
C GLN A 108 11.14 4.82 -10.63
N SER A 109 12.24 5.03 -11.34
CA SER A 109 12.26 5.58 -12.69
C SER A 109 12.45 4.41 -13.66
N LEU A 110 11.75 4.39 -14.80
CA LEU A 110 11.93 3.33 -15.77
C LEU A 110 11.74 3.77 -17.22
N VAL A 111 12.31 2.97 -18.13
CA VAL A 111 12.12 3.08 -19.57
C VAL A 111 11.92 1.68 -20.17
N LEU A 112 11.00 1.57 -21.13
CA LEU A 112 10.81 0.35 -21.91
C LEU A 112 11.58 0.46 -23.22
N VAL A 113 12.29 -0.60 -23.58
CA VAL A 113 13.19 -0.63 -24.74
C VAL A 113 12.99 -1.91 -25.52
N GLU A 114 12.87 -1.80 -26.84
CA GLU A 114 13.03 -2.91 -27.75
C GLU A 114 14.50 -3.00 -28.18
N ALA A 115 15.12 -4.17 -27.97
CA ALA A 115 16.51 -4.39 -28.35
C ALA A 115 16.69 -5.77 -29.01
N GLN A 116 17.34 -5.78 -30.17
CA GLN A 116 17.68 -7.00 -30.91
C GLN A 116 19.18 -6.98 -31.21
N PRO A 117 19.84 -8.14 -31.25
CA PRO A 117 21.25 -8.22 -31.65
C PRO A 117 21.51 -7.53 -33.00
N GLY A 118 22.53 -6.68 -33.05
CA GLY A 118 22.93 -5.97 -34.27
C GLY A 118 22.03 -4.80 -34.69
N ARG A 119 21.01 -4.44 -33.90
CA ARG A 119 20.15 -3.26 -34.16
C ARG A 119 20.24 -2.27 -33.01
N PRO A 120 20.20 -0.95 -33.30
CA PRO A 120 20.18 0.05 -32.25
C PRO A 120 18.91 -0.10 -31.39
N PRO A 121 19.02 -0.07 -30.04
CA PRO A 121 17.86 -0.15 -29.17
C PRO A 121 16.90 1.03 -29.37
N ARG A 122 15.60 0.74 -29.36
CA ARG A 122 14.52 1.71 -29.58
C ARG A 122 13.65 1.81 -28.33
N GLN A 123 13.38 3.03 -27.88
CA GLN A 123 12.45 3.26 -26.78
C GLN A 123 11.02 2.88 -27.20
N LEU A 124 10.31 2.21 -26.30
CA LEU A 124 8.89 1.88 -26.43
C LEU A 124 8.07 2.81 -25.53
N LYS A 125 6.87 3.19 -26.02
CA LYS A 125 5.90 3.87 -25.17
C LYS A 125 5.35 2.88 -24.13
N PRO A 126 5.35 3.23 -22.83
CA PRO A 126 4.71 2.40 -21.82
C PRO A 126 3.19 2.34 -22.06
N PRO A 127 2.54 1.23 -21.67
CA PRO A 127 1.09 1.11 -21.84
C PRO A 127 0.32 2.01 -20.89
N PHE A 128 0.95 2.61 -19.88
CA PHE A 128 0.32 3.53 -18.94
C PHE A 128 1.10 4.85 -18.90
N ASP A 129 0.42 5.93 -18.57
CA ASP A 129 1.06 7.19 -18.22
C ASP A 129 1.72 7.02 -16.83
N LEU A 130 3.04 6.80 -16.84
CA LEU A 130 3.82 6.52 -15.64
C LEU A 130 4.16 7.81 -14.86
N GLU A 131 4.18 8.97 -15.52
CA GLU A 131 4.52 10.25 -14.88
C GLU A 131 3.45 10.67 -13.84
N ARG A 132 2.22 10.21 -14.03
CA ARG A 132 1.10 10.43 -13.09
C ARG A 132 1.02 9.38 -11.99
N LEU A 133 1.88 8.37 -12.02
CA LEU A 133 1.88 7.28 -11.06
C LEU A 133 3.00 7.49 -10.05
N ASN A 134 2.66 7.36 -8.77
CA ASN A 134 3.62 7.49 -7.69
C ASN A 134 4.32 6.13 -7.48
N LEU A 135 5.27 5.79 -8.36
CA LEU A 135 6.05 4.54 -8.29
C LEU A 135 7.13 4.60 -7.20
N CYS A 136 6.76 4.88 -5.97
CA CYS A 136 7.66 4.89 -4.81
C CYS A 136 7.33 3.74 -3.87
N THR A 137 7.94 3.69 -2.68
CA THR A 137 7.86 2.64 -1.63
C THR A 137 6.81 1.52 -1.77
N THR A 138 5.53 1.82 -2.01
CA THR A 138 4.44 0.81 -2.08
C THR A 138 3.92 0.45 -3.47
N GLN A 139 4.39 1.12 -4.52
CA GLN A 139 4.00 0.84 -5.90
C GLN A 139 5.23 0.71 -6.78
N SER A 140 5.19 -0.26 -7.66
CA SER A 140 6.24 -0.46 -8.65
C SER A 140 5.63 -0.88 -9.98
N ALA A 141 6.41 -0.74 -11.03
CA ALA A 141 6.11 -1.23 -12.35
C ALA A 141 7.15 -2.27 -12.76
N ALA A 142 6.69 -3.41 -13.27
CA ALA A 142 7.56 -4.51 -13.65
C ALA A 142 6.95 -5.33 -14.79
N PHE A 143 7.78 -6.15 -15.43
CA PHE A 143 7.24 -7.24 -16.21
C PHE A 143 6.79 -8.37 -15.28
N ALA A 144 5.71 -9.04 -15.66
CA ALA A 144 5.21 -10.20 -14.96
C ALA A 144 4.52 -11.16 -15.93
N ARG A 145 4.21 -12.36 -15.44
CA ARG A 145 3.21 -13.23 -16.04
C ARG A 145 1.92 -13.11 -15.25
N VAL A 146 0.85 -12.62 -15.88
CA VAL A 146 -0.50 -12.55 -15.30
C VAL A 146 -1.32 -13.67 -15.90
N LEU A 147 -1.78 -14.61 -15.06
CA LEU A 147 -2.50 -15.81 -15.51
C LEU A 147 -1.75 -16.55 -16.63
N GLY A 148 -0.42 -16.58 -16.53
CA GLY A 148 0.48 -17.21 -17.51
C GLY A 148 0.83 -16.35 -18.74
N GLN A 149 0.14 -15.23 -18.98
CA GLN A 149 0.40 -14.34 -20.12
C GLN A 149 1.47 -13.28 -19.78
N PRO A 150 2.44 -13.00 -20.67
CA PRO A 150 3.40 -11.92 -20.46
C PRO A 150 2.68 -10.57 -20.40
N ALA A 151 3.01 -9.75 -19.40
CA ALA A 151 2.36 -8.47 -19.16
C ALA A 151 3.32 -7.45 -18.57
N PHE A 152 2.97 -6.17 -18.74
CA PHE A 152 3.49 -5.08 -17.94
C PHE A 152 2.47 -4.76 -16.85
N VAL A 153 2.92 -4.78 -15.60
CA VAL A 153 2.08 -4.60 -14.42
C VAL A 153 2.59 -3.40 -13.65
N VAL A 154 1.67 -2.51 -13.28
CA VAL A 154 1.95 -1.39 -12.39
C VAL A 154 1.02 -1.50 -11.20
N GLY A 155 1.55 -1.51 -9.98
CA GLY A 155 0.68 -1.55 -8.82
C GLY A 155 1.36 -1.89 -7.51
N GLY A 156 0.52 -2.12 -6.52
CA GLY A 156 0.87 -2.35 -5.13
C GLY A 156 -0.15 -1.69 -4.21
N ALA A 157 0.27 -1.33 -2.99
CA ALA A 157 -0.61 -0.62 -2.07
C ALA A 157 -0.66 0.88 -2.43
N PRO A 158 -1.83 1.54 -2.38
CA PRO A 158 -1.97 2.99 -2.61
C PRO A 158 -1.09 3.86 -1.69
N SER A 159 -0.79 3.37 -0.48
CA SER A 159 0.11 3.99 0.48
C SER A 159 0.67 2.93 1.43
N VAL A 160 1.72 3.28 2.19
CA VAL A 160 2.32 2.46 3.26
C VAL A 160 1.33 2.05 4.36
N THR A 161 0.25 2.82 4.53
CA THR A 161 -0.80 2.54 5.53
C THR A 161 -2.02 1.86 4.92
N SER A 162 -2.09 1.71 3.60
CA SER A 162 -3.25 1.14 2.93
C SER A 162 -3.16 -0.39 2.93
N PRO A 163 -4.18 -1.08 3.47
CA PRO A 163 -4.28 -2.51 3.33
C PRO A 163 -4.87 -2.89 1.96
N ASP A 164 -5.24 -1.96 1.09
CA ASP A 164 -5.81 -2.33 -0.21
C ASP A 164 -4.70 -2.45 -1.26
N LEU A 165 -4.97 -3.20 -2.33
CA LEU A 165 -4.04 -3.32 -3.45
C LEU A 165 -4.71 -2.82 -4.73
N HIS A 166 -3.92 -2.16 -5.59
CA HIS A 166 -4.36 -1.69 -6.88
C HIS A 166 -3.32 -2.03 -7.93
N TYR A 167 -3.73 -2.73 -8.98
CA TYR A 167 -2.87 -3.08 -10.11
C TYR A 167 -3.51 -2.64 -11.41
N ARG A 168 -2.67 -2.19 -12.33
CA ARG A 168 -2.96 -1.91 -13.74
C ARG A 168 -2.14 -2.87 -14.57
N ILE A 169 -2.77 -3.52 -15.53
CA ILE A 169 -2.20 -4.65 -16.27
C ILE A 169 -2.41 -4.41 -17.77
N ALA A 170 -1.34 -4.55 -18.53
CA ALA A 170 -1.37 -4.56 -19.99
C ALA A 170 -0.66 -5.82 -20.50
N THR A 171 -1.40 -6.72 -21.14
CA THR A 171 -0.85 -7.97 -21.68
C THR A 171 -0.08 -7.71 -22.96
N TRP A 172 0.93 -8.54 -23.24
CA TRP A 172 1.71 -8.46 -24.48
C TRP A 172 1.14 -9.42 -25.52
N THR A 173 0.81 -8.91 -26.71
CA THR A 173 0.20 -9.68 -27.79
C THR A 173 1.22 -10.34 -28.72
N GLY A 174 2.52 -10.12 -28.48
CA GLY A 174 3.60 -10.50 -29.39
C GLY A 174 4.09 -9.35 -30.26
N GLN A 175 3.21 -8.40 -30.59
CA GLN A 175 3.52 -7.23 -31.43
C GLN A 175 3.43 -5.90 -30.68
N GLY A 176 2.71 -5.86 -29.56
CA GLY A 176 2.50 -4.66 -28.77
C GLY A 176 1.75 -4.92 -27.47
N TRP A 177 1.41 -3.84 -26.79
CA TRP A 177 0.52 -3.88 -25.63
C TRP A 177 -0.92 -4.08 -26.08
N GLY A 178 -1.58 -5.11 -25.55
CA GLY A 178 -2.98 -5.39 -25.76
C GLY A 178 -3.90 -4.55 -24.88
N GLN A 179 -5.08 -5.09 -24.58
CA GLN A 179 -6.07 -4.43 -23.75
C GLN A 179 -5.50 -4.08 -22.37
N ARG A 180 -5.77 -2.86 -21.93
CA ARG A 180 -5.43 -2.35 -20.61
C ARG A 180 -6.58 -2.58 -19.66
N CYS A 181 -6.27 -2.97 -18.43
CA CYS A 181 -7.27 -3.12 -17.40
C CYS A 181 -6.68 -2.82 -16.01
N SER A 182 -7.54 -2.64 -15.02
CA SER A 182 -7.18 -2.50 -13.63
C SER A 182 -7.92 -3.51 -12.75
N VAL A 183 -7.32 -3.83 -11.61
CA VAL A 183 -7.93 -4.60 -10.54
C VAL A 183 -7.65 -3.92 -9.20
N LYS A 184 -8.71 -3.70 -8.41
CA LYS A 184 -8.66 -3.20 -7.04
C LYS A 184 -9.07 -4.31 -6.11
N LEU A 185 -8.22 -4.63 -5.14
CA LEU A 185 -8.45 -5.65 -4.14
C LEU A 185 -8.59 -4.97 -2.79
N ARG A 186 -9.81 -5.01 -2.24
CA ARG A 186 -10.08 -4.45 -0.93
C ARG A 186 -9.98 -5.57 0.10
N ARG A 187 -9.24 -5.35 1.18
CA ARG A 187 -8.99 -6.38 2.20
C ARG A 187 -9.71 -6.05 3.51
N HIS A 188 -10.18 -7.09 4.18
CA HIS A 188 -10.51 -7.00 5.60
C HIS A 188 -9.21 -6.85 6.39
N THR A 189 -9.26 -6.08 7.47
CA THR A 189 -8.12 -5.90 8.35
C THR A 189 -8.47 -6.22 9.78
N ALA A 190 -7.45 -6.61 10.54
CA ALA A 190 -7.52 -6.65 11.99
C ALA A 190 -6.35 -5.90 12.59
N MET A 191 -6.60 -5.32 13.76
CA MET A 191 -5.58 -4.68 14.57
C MET A 191 -5.10 -5.66 15.62
N THR A 192 -3.79 -5.91 15.66
CA THR A 192 -3.14 -6.76 16.66
C THR A 192 -2.11 -5.95 17.44
N VAL A 193 -1.95 -6.25 18.73
CA VAL A 193 -0.82 -5.73 19.52
C VAL A 193 0.44 -6.38 18.99
N ALA A 194 1.37 -5.57 18.50
CA ALA A 194 2.67 -6.01 18.01
C ALA A 194 3.71 -6.00 19.13
N GLN A 195 3.77 -4.89 19.88
CA GLN A 195 4.71 -4.72 20.99
C GLN A 195 4.07 -3.91 22.11
N ARG A 196 4.55 -4.16 23.33
CA ARG A 196 4.16 -3.46 24.54
C ARG A 196 5.44 -3.09 25.30
N PHE A 197 5.55 -1.81 25.66
CA PHE A 197 6.70 -1.27 26.37
C PHE A 197 6.21 -0.67 27.67
N CYS A 198 6.79 -1.12 28.78
CA CYS A 198 6.38 -0.68 30.11
C CYS A 198 7.59 -0.57 31.03
N PRO A 199 7.61 0.41 31.94
CA PRO A 199 8.59 0.42 33.01
C PRO A 199 8.39 -0.80 33.92
N PRO A 200 9.47 -1.34 34.53
CA PRO A 200 9.36 -2.41 35.51
C PRO A 200 8.37 -2.05 36.62
N GLY A 201 7.41 -2.94 36.91
CA GLY A 201 6.40 -2.74 37.96
C GLY A 201 5.23 -1.81 37.60
N SER A 202 5.07 -1.41 36.33
CA SER A 202 3.94 -0.56 35.92
C SER A 202 2.61 -1.30 35.93
N GLU A 203 1.73 -0.98 36.88
CA GLU A 203 0.35 -1.48 36.94
C GLU A 203 -0.53 -0.98 35.78
N VAL A 204 -0.13 0.13 35.14
CA VAL A 204 -0.88 0.74 34.02
C VAL A 204 -0.69 -0.04 32.72
N CYS A 205 0.35 -0.87 32.63
CA CYS A 205 0.70 -1.64 31.45
C CYS A 205 -0.39 -2.62 31.01
N ASP A 206 -0.98 -3.35 31.96
CA ASP A 206 -2.04 -4.33 31.64
C ASP A 206 -3.40 -3.64 31.56
N ALA A 207 -3.69 -2.73 32.49
CA ALA A 207 -4.96 -2.00 32.53
C ALA A 207 -5.15 -1.04 31.34
N GLY A 208 -4.05 -0.51 30.80
CA GLY A 208 -4.04 0.46 29.71
C GLY A 208 -4.21 -0.17 28.33
N GLU A 209 -3.85 -1.44 28.13
CA GLU A 209 -3.88 -2.08 26.80
C GLU A 209 -5.26 -2.05 26.14
N PRO A 210 -6.38 -2.39 26.82
CA PRO A 210 -7.71 -2.31 26.20
C PRO A 210 -8.09 -0.89 25.80
N VAL A 211 -7.68 0.11 26.61
CA VAL A 211 -7.92 1.53 26.33
C VAL A 211 -7.11 1.98 25.12
N ALA A 212 -5.82 1.62 25.08
CA ALA A 212 -4.93 1.91 23.97
C ALA A 212 -5.42 1.29 22.65
N ARG A 213 -5.89 0.04 22.70
CA ARG A 213 -6.44 -0.65 21.53
C ARG A 213 -7.69 0.05 21.00
N ARG A 214 -8.64 0.39 21.88
CA ARG A 214 -9.85 1.13 21.51
C ARG A 214 -9.49 2.51 20.93
N LEU A 215 -8.47 3.16 21.48
CA LEU A 215 -7.99 4.45 20.99
C LEU A 215 -7.38 4.35 19.60
N ALA A 216 -6.49 3.38 19.38
CA ALA A 216 -5.90 3.11 18.07
C ALA A 216 -6.98 2.80 17.01
N GLN A 217 -7.99 2.01 17.37
CA GLN A 217 -9.14 1.71 16.49
C GLN A 217 -9.96 2.95 16.15
N ALA A 218 -10.29 3.78 17.15
CA ALA A 218 -11.04 5.02 16.95
C ALA A 218 -10.27 6.02 16.08
N TYR A 219 -8.97 6.15 16.33
CA TYR A 219 -8.07 6.99 15.55
C TYR A 219 -8.03 6.55 14.09
N GLU A 220 -7.80 5.27 13.81
CA GLU A 220 -7.74 4.79 12.43
C GLU A 220 -9.09 4.93 11.70
N ALA A 221 -10.20 4.62 12.38
CA ALA A 221 -11.53 4.78 11.82
C ALA A 221 -11.85 6.25 11.48
N ALA A 222 -11.41 7.21 12.30
CA ALA A 222 -11.55 8.63 12.01
C ALA A 222 -10.71 9.03 10.78
N ARG A 223 -9.46 8.59 10.72
CA ARG A 223 -8.52 8.85 9.63
C ARG A 223 -9.03 8.32 8.29
N LEU A 224 -9.51 7.07 8.25
CA LEU A 224 -10.12 6.46 7.06
C LEU A 224 -11.38 7.20 6.58
N ALA A 225 -12.11 7.83 7.50
CA ALA A 225 -13.27 8.65 7.20
C ALA A 225 -12.92 10.12 6.87
N GLY A 226 -11.63 10.49 6.84
CA GLY A 226 -11.18 11.85 6.55
C GLY A 226 -11.62 12.88 7.60
N ARG A 227 -11.80 12.46 8.86
CA ARG A 227 -12.26 13.31 9.97
C ARG A 227 -11.31 13.23 11.16
N PRO A 228 -11.21 14.28 11.99
CA PRO A 228 -10.43 14.21 13.21
C PRO A 228 -11.03 13.19 14.19
N LEU A 229 -10.17 12.62 15.04
CA LEU A 229 -10.60 11.82 16.17
C LEU A 229 -11.48 12.67 17.09
N ASP A 230 -12.69 12.19 17.40
CA ASP A 230 -13.56 12.81 18.40
C ASP A 230 -13.02 12.54 19.81
N ALA A 231 -12.10 13.42 20.23
CA ALA A 231 -11.50 13.35 21.56
C ALA A 231 -12.54 13.52 22.69
N GLN A 232 -13.67 14.18 22.42
CA GLN A 232 -14.71 14.38 23.44
C GLN A 232 -15.60 13.15 23.60
N GLY A 233 -15.91 12.46 22.50
CA GLY A 233 -16.74 11.25 22.50
C GLY A 233 -16.01 9.98 22.95
N PHE A 234 -14.67 9.95 22.93
CA PHE A 234 -13.89 8.71 23.13
C PHE A 234 -14.19 7.98 24.45
N ASP A 235 -14.24 8.70 25.56
CA ASP A 235 -14.62 8.15 26.87
C ASP A 235 -16.11 8.35 27.21
N GLY A 236 -16.96 8.19 26.19
CA GLY A 236 -18.42 8.31 26.34
C GLY A 236 -18.87 9.71 26.73
N GLY A 237 -18.10 10.74 26.35
CA GLY A 237 -18.36 12.13 26.75
C GLY A 237 -17.87 12.49 28.15
N ALA A 238 -17.30 11.55 28.91
CA ALA A 238 -16.74 11.84 30.21
C ALA A 238 -15.58 12.83 30.08
N ARG A 239 -15.52 13.81 30.98
CA ARG A 239 -14.44 14.80 31.02
C ARG A 239 -13.75 14.74 32.38
N PRO A 240 -12.43 14.98 32.43
CA PRO A 240 -11.76 15.22 33.70
C PRO A 240 -12.40 16.41 34.41
N ASP A 241 -12.45 16.38 35.74
CA ASP A 241 -12.83 17.55 36.52
C ASP A 241 -11.80 18.69 36.33
N ALA A 242 -12.11 19.90 36.80
CA ALA A 242 -11.25 21.06 36.57
C ALA A 242 -9.83 20.90 37.13
N ALA A 243 -9.66 20.19 38.26
CA ALA A 243 -8.35 19.98 38.87
C ALA A 243 -7.51 18.97 38.07
N VAL A 244 -8.13 17.86 37.66
CA VAL A 244 -7.51 16.85 36.79
C VAL A 244 -7.24 17.41 35.40
N ALA A 245 -8.18 18.18 34.84
CA ALA A 245 -8.01 18.86 33.56
C ALA A 245 -6.87 19.86 33.62
N ALA A 246 -6.76 20.65 34.70
CA ALA A 246 -5.65 21.57 34.91
C ALA A 246 -4.31 20.84 35.07
N ALA A 247 -4.29 19.67 35.70
CA ALA A 247 -3.10 18.82 35.80
C ALA A 247 -2.73 18.14 34.47
N LEU A 248 -3.69 17.91 33.56
CA LEU A 248 -3.48 17.34 32.21
C LEU A 248 -3.14 18.39 31.15
N LYS A 249 -3.46 19.66 31.42
CA LYS A 249 -3.25 20.79 30.51
C LYS A 249 -1.78 21.25 30.31
N PRO A 250 -0.81 21.02 31.21
CA PRO A 250 0.56 21.49 31.00
C PRO A 250 1.29 20.50 30.08
N LEU A 251 0.89 20.41 28.82
CA LEU A 251 1.75 19.87 27.78
C LEU A 251 2.96 20.79 27.71
N LEU A 252 4.14 20.32 28.11
CA LEU A 252 5.35 21.09 27.88
C LEU A 252 5.60 21.12 26.36
N ALA A 253 5.76 22.32 25.82
CA ALA A 253 6.12 22.56 24.41
C ALA A 253 7.65 22.70 24.26
N GLU A 254 8.39 21.93 25.05
CA GLU A 254 9.85 21.86 25.00
C GLU A 254 10.29 20.69 24.09
N PRO A 255 11.49 20.73 23.47
CA PRO A 255 11.98 19.64 22.64
C PRO A 255 11.94 18.29 23.38
N GLY A 256 11.37 17.27 22.74
CA GLY A 256 11.22 15.92 23.30
C GLY A 256 10.09 15.77 24.32
N ALA A 257 9.29 16.79 24.58
CA ALA A 257 8.08 16.66 25.40
C ALA A 257 6.87 16.20 24.55
N ILE A 258 5.80 15.80 25.22
CA ILE A 258 4.54 15.37 24.58
C ILE A 258 3.82 16.46 23.78
N GLY A 259 4.16 17.74 24.01
CA GLY A 259 3.67 18.88 23.22
C GLY A 259 4.58 19.25 22.04
N ASP A 260 5.71 18.56 21.87
CA ASP A 260 6.57 18.67 20.69
C ASP A 260 5.82 18.12 19.45
N MET A 261 6.20 18.61 18.27
CA MET A 261 5.67 18.14 16.99
C MET A 261 6.08 16.70 16.68
N ASN A 262 7.17 16.19 17.27
CA ASN A 262 7.64 14.81 17.15
C ASN A 262 7.98 14.22 18.53
N PRO A 263 6.98 13.93 19.39
CA PRO A 263 7.29 13.37 20.69
C PRO A 263 7.95 12.00 20.51
N PRO A 264 8.96 11.64 21.33
CA PRO A 264 9.55 10.32 21.29
C PRO A 264 8.52 9.28 21.71
N PHE A 265 8.56 8.09 21.10
CA PHE A 265 7.75 6.96 21.56
C PHE A 265 8.46 6.29 22.75
N PRO A 266 7.87 6.26 23.97
CA PRO A 266 8.58 5.73 25.14
C PRO A 266 8.80 4.21 25.05
N LEU A 267 10.06 3.79 24.97
CA LEU A 267 10.46 2.38 24.87
C LEU A 267 10.92 1.77 26.20
N PHE A 268 11.05 2.57 27.26
CA PHE A 268 11.40 2.15 28.62
C PHE A 268 12.69 1.32 28.71
N GLY A 269 13.73 1.72 27.97
CA GLY A 269 15.03 1.05 27.98
C GLY A 269 15.09 -0.22 27.13
N ALA A 270 14.07 -0.53 26.33
CA ALA A 270 14.21 -1.51 25.25
C ALA A 270 15.29 -1.04 24.28
N ASP A 271 16.12 -1.98 23.81
CA ASP A 271 17.27 -1.68 22.95
C ASP A 271 16.82 -1.10 21.60
N GLU A 272 16.98 0.22 21.46
CA GLU A 272 16.68 0.96 20.23
C GLU A 272 17.53 0.52 19.05
N LYS A 273 18.74 -0.01 19.29
CA LYS A 273 19.69 -0.34 18.22
C LYS A 273 19.23 -1.51 17.35
N GLY A 274 18.28 -2.31 17.83
CA GLY A 274 17.66 -3.39 17.07
C GLY A 274 16.32 -3.02 16.42
N LEU A 275 15.80 -1.81 16.66
CA LEU A 275 14.48 -1.40 16.21
C LEU A 275 14.58 -0.47 15.00
N ASP A 276 13.70 -0.67 14.02
CA ASP A 276 13.56 0.21 12.87
C ASP A 276 13.18 1.63 13.35
N PRO A 277 13.93 2.69 12.99
CA PRO A 277 13.59 4.07 13.34
C PRO A 277 12.16 4.49 12.92
N MET A 278 11.61 3.88 11.87
CA MET A 278 10.22 4.11 11.44
C MET A 278 9.19 3.54 12.42
N LEU A 279 9.60 2.69 13.37
CA LEU A 279 8.75 2.05 14.36
C LEU A 279 8.92 2.64 15.78
N THR A 280 9.95 3.48 15.99
CA THR A 280 10.33 4.02 17.32
C THR A 280 10.01 5.50 17.51
N GLY A 281 9.38 6.14 16.53
CA GLY A 281 8.96 7.53 16.60
C GLY A 281 7.53 7.72 16.11
N PHE A 282 6.86 8.77 16.59
CA PHE A 282 5.61 9.21 16.01
C PHE A 282 5.88 10.03 14.73
N SER A 283 5.12 9.76 13.67
CA SER A 283 5.06 10.69 12.54
C SER A 283 4.33 11.97 12.97
N ASN A 284 4.79 13.13 12.49
CA ASN A 284 4.11 14.40 12.72
C ASN A 284 2.95 14.68 11.75
N ALA A 285 2.58 13.74 10.88
CA ALA A 285 1.52 13.93 9.90
C ALA A 285 0.13 14.13 10.53
N ASP A 286 -0.21 13.31 11.53
CA ASP A 286 -1.52 13.36 12.20
C ASP A 286 -1.44 12.79 13.62
N LEU A 287 -0.82 13.53 14.54
CA LEU A 287 -0.74 13.15 15.95
C LEU A 287 -1.95 13.66 16.74
N ARG A 288 -2.50 12.84 17.64
CA ARG A 288 -3.57 13.25 18.56
C ARG A 288 -3.17 13.06 20.00
N VAL A 289 -3.46 14.07 20.80
CA VAL A 289 -3.23 14.09 22.24
C VAL A 289 -4.57 14.34 22.92
N LEU A 290 -4.97 13.48 23.85
CA LEU A 290 -6.27 13.55 24.50
C LEU A 290 -6.25 12.89 25.88
N PRO A 291 -7.09 13.35 26.81
CA PRO A 291 -7.27 12.67 28.09
C PRO A 291 -7.98 11.32 27.87
N VAL A 292 -7.52 10.28 28.56
CA VAL A 292 -8.16 8.97 28.58
C VAL A 292 -8.31 8.44 30.00
N ARG A 293 -9.34 7.65 30.25
CA ARG A 293 -9.54 6.99 31.54
C ARG A 293 -9.01 5.55 31.52
N VAL A 294 -8.09 5.24 32.44
CA VAL A 294 -7.61 3.87 32.70
C VAL A 294 -7.97 3.51 34.13
N GLY A 295 -8.86 2.52 34.29
CA GLY A 295 -9.51 2.26 35.57
C GLY A 295 -10.30 3.48 36.06
N ALA A 296 -10.00 3.95 37.27
CA ALA A 296 -10.63 5.13 37.86
C ALA A 296 -9.82 6.43 37.68
N ARG A 297 -8.67 6.38 36.99
CA ARG A 297 -7.74 7.51 36.88
C ARG A 297 -7.70 8.06 35.47
N TRP A 298 -7.54 9.37 35.37
CA TRP A 298 -7.29 10.06 34.12
C TRP A 298 -5.79 10.07 33.81
N TRP A 299 -5.49 9.82 32.55
CA TRP A 299 -4.17 9.81 31.95
C TRP A 299 -4.19 10.65 30.69
N LEU A 300 -3.02 11.01 30.20
CA LEU A 300 -2.90 11.55 28.87
C LEU A 300 -2.48 10.46 27.90
N ALA A 301 -3.19 10.35 26.78
CA ALA A 301 -2.79 9.50 25.68
C ALA A 301 -2.28 10.32 24.51
N VAL A 302 -1.24 9.80 23.87
CA VAL A 302 -0.78 10.21 22.54
C VAL A 302 -1.04 9.05 21.60
N VAL A 303 -1.72 9.29 20.48
CA VAL A 303 -1.97 8.32 19.43
C VAL A 303 -1.61 8.88 18.06
N GLY A 304 -0.96 8.07 17.24
CA GLY A 304 -0.58 8.42 15.88
C GLY A 304 0.01 7.24 15.13
N ARG A 305 0.40 7.46 13.88
CA ARG A 305 1.20 6.49 13.11
C ARG A 305 2.65 6.54 13.55
N ALA A 306 3.31 5.38 13.52
CA ALA A 306 4.76 5.34 13.61
C ALA A 306 5.38 6.06 12.41
N GLY A 307 6.59 6.58 12.52
CA GLY A 307 7.30 7.14 11.37
C GLY A 307 8.35 8.19 11.72
N VAL A 308 8.90 8.81 10.68
CA VAL A 308 9.95 9.83 10.79
C VAL A 308 9.54 11.09 10.02
N GLY A 309 9.39 12.20 10.76
CA GLY A 309 8.81 13.42 10.22
C GLY A 309 7.42 13.15 9.65
N TRP A 310 7.17 13.61 8.43
CA TRP A 310 5.86 13.49 7.77
C TRP A 310 5.57 12.09 7.20
N ARG A 311 6.55 11.17 7.22
CA ARG A 311 6.39 9.83 6.67
C ARG A 311 5.74 8.93 7.71
N GLU A 312 4.62 8.32 7.35
CA GLU A 312 3.95 7.32 8.16
C GLU A 312 4.53 5.91 7.89
N GLY A 313 4.56 5.08 8.92
CA GLY A 313 4.80 3.65 8.86
C GLY A 313 3.51 2.84 9.00
N ASP A 314 3.62 1.52 8.95
CA ASP A 314 2.49 0.58 9.01
C ASP A 314 1.91 0.41 10.42
N ALA A 315 2.69 0.74 11.45
CA ALA A 315 2.28 0.63 12.85
C ALA A 315 1.51 1.86 13.36
N LEU A 316 0.58 1.61 14.27
CA LEU A 316 -0.04 2.63 15.12
C LEU A 316 0.60 2.60 16.50
N LEU A 317 0.91 3.78 17.00
CA LEU A 317 1.54 3.96 18.30
C LEU A 317 0.52 4.59 19.24
N VAL A 318 0.46 4.06 20.47
CA VAL A 318 -0.26 4.68 21.57
C VAL A 318 0.66 4.73 22.78
N ALA A 319 0.87 5.91 23.35
CA ALA A 319 1.63 6.10 24.58
C ALA A 319 0.75 6.75 25.64
N LEU A 320 0.88 6.27 26.88
CA LEU A 320 0.17 6.77 28.06
C LEU A 320 1.16 7.48 28.97
N PHE A 321 0.77 8.66 29.46
CA PHE A 321 1.58 9.52 30.31
C PHE A 321 0.84 9.88 31.59
N ALA A 322 1.56 9.84 32.71
CA ALA A 322 1.06 10.36 33.98
C ALA A 322 0.92 11.88 33.91
N PRO A 323 -0.14 12.50 34.46
CA PRO A 323 -0.18 13.95 34.65
C PRO A 323 1.01 14.40 35.54
N PRO A 324 1.76 15.48 35.23
CA PRO A 324 1.51 16.52 34.20
C PRO A 324 1.90 16.20 32.75
N GLY A 325 2.51 15.04 32.46
CA GLY A 325 2.78 14.57 31.10
C GLY A 325 4.12 15.07 30.53
N ARG A 326 5.17 14.28 30.68
CA ARG A 326 6.48 14.46 30.01
C ARG A 326 6.89 13.16 29.34
N ALA A 327 7.80 13.19 28.36
CA ALA A 327 8.29 11.96 27.74
C ALA A 327 8.90 10.96 28.77
N ALA A 328 9.64 11.48 29.75
CA ALA A 328 10.17 10.68 30.86
C ALA A 328 9.08 10.17 31.84
N ASP A 329 7.88 10.76 31.83
CA ASP A 329 6.73 10.33 32.64
C ASP A 329 5.79 9.38 31.86
N GLY A 330 6.26 8.82 30.74
CA GLY A 330 5.59 7.71 30.08
C GLY A 330 5.39 6.57 31.08
N VAL A 331 4.23 5.92 31.06
CA VAL A 331 3.92 4.81 31.99
C VAL A 331 3.58 3.51 31.28
N ALA A 332 3.20 3.59 29.99
CA ALA A 332 3.01 2.44 29.12
C ALA A 332 2.95 2.92 27.66
N SER A 333 3.47 2.11 26.74
CA SER A 333 3.38 2.34 25.31
C SER A 333 3.04 1.05 24.59
N TYR A 334 2.25 1.17 23.52
CA TYR A 334 1.71 0.06 22.76
C TYR A 334 1.90 0.33 21.28
N GLN A 335 2.42 -0.67 20.59
CA GLN A 335 2.50 -0.67 19.14
C GLN A 335 1.45 -1.65 18.62
N PHE A 336 0.60 -1.18 17.73
CA PHE A 336 -0.40 -1.98 17.03
C PHE A 336 -0.04 -2.08 15.55
N ARG A 337 -0.28 -3.24 14.96
CA ARG A 337 -0.20 -3.44 13.51
C ARG A 337 -1.59 -3.68 12.96
N ILE A 338 -1.86 -3.10 11.79
CA ILE A 338 -3.06 -3.36 11.01
C ILE A 338 -2.65 -4.28 9.87
N GLY A 339 -3.07 -5.54 9.96
CA GLY A 339 -2.76 -6.56 8.95
C GLY A 339 -4.01 -7.00 8.19
N PRO A 340 -3.88 -7.46 6.94
CA PRO A 340 -4.98 -8.06 6.21
C PRO A 340 -5.37 -9.41 6.84
N THR A 341 -6.68 -9.66 6.96
CA THR A 341 -7.24 -10.92 7.49
C THR A 341 -8.06 -11.71 6.48
N GLY A 342 -8.34 -11.10 5.33
CA GLY A 342 -9.16 -11.68 4.29
C GLY A 342 -9.38 -10.68 3.16
N MET A 343 -9.96 -11.13 2.06
CA MET A 343 -10.44 -10.24 1.01
C MET A 343 -11.88 -9.82 1.30
N ARG A 344 -12.18 -8.53 1.13
CA ARG A 344 -13.53 -7.96 1.19
C ARG A 344 -14.19 -8.02 -0.18
N ASP A 345 -13.52 -7.50 -1.19
CA ASP A 345 -13.99 -7.49 -2.57
C ASP A 345 -12.82 -7.37 -3.56
N ALA A 346 -13.07 -7.77 -4.81
CA ALA A 346 -12.19 -7.56 -5.95
C ALA A 346 -13.00 -6.93 -7.08
N VAL A 347 -12.54 -5.79 -7.58
CA VAL A 347 -13.22 -5.04 -8.65
C VAL A 347 -12.26 -4.87 -9.82
N SER A 348 -12.66 -5.34 -11.01
CA SER A 348 -11.93 -5.08 -12.24
C SER A 348 -12.59 -3.96 -13.06
N ALA A 349 -11.80 -3.31 -13.90
CA ALA A 349 -12.29 -2.40 -14.93
C ALA A 349 -11.37 -2.43 -16.14
N ASP A 350 -11.94 -2.35 -17.33
CA ASP A 350 -11.16 -2.11 -18.54
C ASP A 350 -10.78 -0.63 -18.62
N GLU A 351 -9.55 -0.34 -19.03
CA GLU A 351 -9.07 1.02 -19.17
C GLU A 351 -9.10 1.43 -20.65
N PRO A 352 -9.48 2.69 -20.96
CA PRO A 352 -9.39 3.22 -22.32
C PRO A 352 -7.93 3.15 -22.81
N HIS A 353 -7.68 3.29 -24.11
CA HIS A 353 -6.32 3.43 -24.71
C HIS A 353 -5.81 4.88 -24.69
#